data_AF-A0A3M1PI97-F1
#
_entry.id   AF-A0A3M1PI97-F1
#
_cell.length_a   1.000
_cell.length_b   1.000
_cell.length_c   1.000
_cell.angle_alpha   90.00
_cell.angle_beta   90.00
_cell.angle_gamma   90.00
#
_symmetry.space_group_name_H-M   'P 1'
#
loop_
_entity.id
_entity.type
_entity.pdbx_description
1 polymer ?
#
loop_
_entity_poly.entity_id
_entity_poly.type
_entity_poly.pdbx_seq_one_letter_code
_entity_poly.pdbx_strand_id
1 'polypeptide(L)'
;MNAKPVILFAALTLVLHLLLPPPPARAQNHSTADSLIVSIQRDLETLRGKRFKHPVKVRNQSLAEFGRYLDRMLDKQFPEKLRKNYGKIVKKLGLYRGPEITDFKALAKMVMQSQAAAYYDPETKTFYVVMQNLPAQTLQAVYAHELYHGLQDQYFDLQHYVLAPRGANLSDDELMARQAVVEGEATFIMTAWSLRKMFGNKPADSILEMAINAPAQMDATQLMEMVKRNALPLAQSAEMKNAAAALEKIPRFLLETLVGA
;
A
#
# COMPACT_ATOMS: atom_id res chain seq x y z
N MET A 1 -18.00 4.61 25.40
CA MET A 1 -16.69 5.24 25.12
C MET A 1 -16.56 5.35 23.61
N ASN A 2 -16.68 6.56 23.07
CA ASN A 2 -16.70 6.79 21.63
C ASN A 2 -15.27 6.62 21.07
N ALA A 3 -14.95 5.39 20.64
CA ALA A 3 -13.77 5.15 19.82
C ALA A 3 -14.00 5.87 18.49
N LYS A 4 -13.07 6.75 18.10
CA LYS A 4 -13.14 7.45 16.82
C LYS A 4 -12.80 6.45 15.71
N PRO A 5 -13.48 6.51 14.55
CA PRO A 5 -13.08 5.72 13.38
C PRO A 5 -11.72 6.21 12.90
N VAL A 6 -10.86 5.27 12.55
CA VAL A 6 -9.40 5.47 12.42
C VAL A 6 -8.94 4.68 11.20
N ILE A 7 -8.37 5.35 10.18
CA ILE A 7 -7.89 4.68 8.95
C ILE A 7 -6.39 4.86 8.70
N LEU A 8 -5.81 3.72 8.36
CA LEU A 8 -4.49 3.40 7.85
C LEU A 8 -4.44 3.64 6.33
N PHE A 9 -4.17 4.87 5.88
CA PHE A 9 -4.21 5.21 4.44
C PHE A 9 -2.87 5.07 3.70
N ALA A 10 -1.76 4.72 4.38
CA ALA A 10 -0.44 5.08 3.86
C ALA A 10 0.61 3.97 3.72
N ALA A 11 0.31 2.68 3.95
CA ALA A 11 1.39 1.68 3.82
C ALA A 11 0.95 0.22 3.64
N LEU A 12 -0.07 -0.08 2.84
CA LEU A 12 -0.45 -1.47 2.55
C LEU A 12 -0.20 -1.92 1.10
N THR A 13 0.57 -1.18 0.31
CA THR A 13 0.60 -1.45 -1.12
C THR A 13 1.67 -2.46 -1.55
N LEU A 14 2.80 -2.62 -0.84
CA LEU A 14 3.92 -3.40 -1.41
C LEU A 14 3.67 -4.91 -1.53
N VAL A 15 2.92 -5.54 -0.62
CA VAL A 15 2.77 -7.01 -0.69
C VAL A 15 2.00 -7.46 -1.92
N LEU A 16 1.07 -6.62 -2.42
CA LEU A 16 0.32 -6.96 -3.62
C LEU A 16 1.14 -6.81 -4.92
N HIS A 17 2.22 -6.03 -4.89
CA HIS A 17 3.03 -5.74 -6.09
C HIS A 17 4.03 -6.84 -6.46
N LEU A 18 4.32 -7.77 -5.54
CA LEU A 18 5.22 -8.90 -5.75
C LEU A 18 4.51 -10.13 -6.35
N LEU A 19 3.26 -9.99 -6.82
CA LEU A 19 2.46 -11.09 -7.40
C LEU A 19 2.68 -11.33 -8.91
N LEU A 20 3.35 -10.42 -9.61
CA LEU A 20 3.66 -10.57 -11.04
C LEU A 20 5.14 -10.93 -11.22
N PRO A 21 5.49 -11.98 -12.01
CA PRO A 21 6.88 -12.30 -12.28
C PRO A 21 7.56 -11.14 -13.02
N PRO A 22 8.82 -10.78 -12.66
CA PRO A 22 9.52 -9.71 -13.35
C PRO A 22 9.81 -10.13 -14.81
N PRO A 23 9.41 -9.33 -15.81
CA PRO A 23 9.88 -9.53 -17.18
C PRO A 23 11.39 -9.24 -17.27
N PRO A 24 12.09 -9.74 -18.31
CA PRO A 24 13.53 -9.50 -18.48
C PRO A 24 13.83 -8.00 -18.46
N ALA A 25 14.86 -7.64 -17.67
CA ALA A 25 15.25 -6.25 -17.45
C ALA A 25 15.59 -5.55 -18.77
N ARG A 26 14.73 -4.61 -19.19
CA ARG A 26 15.05 -3.66 -20.25
C ARG A 26 15.43 -2.34 -19.59
N ALA A 27 16.70 -1.96 -19.68
CA ALA A 27 17.16 -0.66 -19.25
C ALA A 27 16.38 0.42 -20.01
N GLN A 28 15.73 1.34 -19.28
CA GLN A 28 15.12 2.52 -19.86
C GLN A 28 15.70 3.76 -19.19
N ASN A 29 16.04 4.74 -20.04
CA ASN A 29 16.58 6.03 -19.63
C ASN A 29 15.58 6.75 -18.73
N HIS A 30 16.09 7.27 -17.61
CA HIS A 30 15.35 8.10 -16.66
C HIS A 30 14.82 9.36 -17.35
N SER A 31 13.58 9.31 -17.84
CA SER A 31 12.80 10.53 -18.01
C SER A 31 12.61 11.13 -16.61
N THR A 32 12.67 12.46 -16.49
CA THR A 32 12.56 13.15 -15.18
C THR A 32 11.34 12.63 -14.41
N ALA A 33 11.42 12.43 -13.10
CA ALA A 33 10.35 11.81 -12.29
C ALA A 33 8.97 12.46 -12.55
N ASP A 34 8.94 13.76 -12.82
CA ASP A 34 7.74 14.52 -13.20
C ASP A 34 7.13 14.05 -14.53
N SER A 35 7.95 13.79 -15.55
CA SER A 35 7.47 13.28 -16.84
C SER A 35 6.86 11.88 -16.73
N LEU A 36 7.40 11.05 -15.84
CA LEU A 36 6.86 9.72 -15.55
C LEU A 36 5.50 9.83 -14.86
N ILE A 37 5.39 10.65 -13.82
CA ILE A 37 4.13 10.88 -13.09
C ILE A 37 3.05 11.41 -14.05
N VAL A 38 3.36 12.40 -14.87
CA VAL A 38 2.42 12.94 -15.87
C VAL A 38 1.99 11.87 -16.87
N SER A 39 2.91 11.01 -17.31
CA SER A 39 2.56 9.91 -18.20
C SER A 39 1.62 8.90 -17.54
N ILE A 40 1.91 8.50 -16.30
CA ILE A 40 1.06 7.58 -15.54
C ILE A 40 -0.33 8.19 -15.35
N GLN A 41 -0.42 9.46 -14.93
CA GLN A 41 -1.71 10.13 -14.76
C GLN A 41 -2.57 10.07 -16.03
N ARG A 42 -2.01 10.37 -17.20
CA ARG A 42 -2.75 10.27 -18.48
C ARG A 42 -3.25 8.86 -18.79
N ASP A 43 -2.45 7.84 -18.46
CA ASP A 43 -2.88 6.45 -18.62
C ASP A 43 -4.04 6.12 -17.68
N LEU A 44 -3.97 6.56 -16.42
CA LEU A 44 -5.04 6.37 -15.43
C LEU A 44 -6.34 7.06 -15.86
N GLU A 45 -6.25 8.26 -16.42
CA GLU A 45 -7.43 8.95 -16.95
C GLU A 45 -8.10 8.16 -18.06
N THR A 46 -7.30 7.57 -18.94
CA THR A 46 -7.77 6.73 -20.04
C THR A 46 -8.39 5.43 -19.53
N LEU A 47 -7.75 4.77 -18.56
CA LEU A 47 -8.24 3.51 -17.99
C LEU A 47 -9.54 3.71 -17.20
N ARG A 48 -9.63 4.79 -16.41
CA ARG A 48 -10.80 5.06 -15.57
C ARG A 48 -11.95 5.75 -16.32
N GLY A 49 -11.64 6.42 -17.42
CA GLY A 49 -12.59 7.28 -18.14
C GLY A 49 -12.91 8.58 -17.39
N LYS A 50 -12.01 9.07 -16.54
CA LYS A 50 -12.16 10.31 -15.75
C LYS A 50 -10.85 11.09 -15.76
N ARG A 51 -10.93 12.41 -15.88
CA ARG A 51 -9.75 13.28 -15.85
C ARG A 51 -9.44 13.72 -14.43
N PHE A 52 -8.17 13.95 -14.11
CA PHE A 52 -7.81 14.70 -12.92
C PHE A 52 -8.41 16.12 -13.07
N LYS A 53 -9.21 16.52 -12.07
CA LYS A 53 -9.82 17.87 -12.01
C LYS A 53 -8.75 18.95 -11.78
N HIS A 54 -7.69 18.60 -11.06
CA HIS A 54 -6.53 19.46 -10.83
C HIS A 54 -5.26 18.60 -10.66
N PRO A 55 -4.06 19.19 -10.84
CA PRO A 55 -2.81 18.46 -10.60
C PRO A 55 -2.75 17.85 -9.20
N VAL A 56 -2.15 16.66 -9.10
CA VAL A 56 -1.80 16.05 -7.81
C VAL A 56 -0.47 16.63 -7.37
N LYS A 57 -0.40 17.12 -6.13
CA LYS A 57 0.83 17.66 -5.58
C LYS A 57 1.83 16.53 -5.35
N VAL A 58 3.06 16.69 -5.80
CA VAL A 58 4.13 15.69 -5.65
C VAL A 58 5.18 16.20 -4.67
N ARG A 59 5.62 15.35 -3.74
CA ARG A 59 6.74 15.64 -2.84
C ARG A 59 7.64 14.43 -2.65
N ASN A 60 8.95 14.67 -2.64
CA ASN A 60 9.90 13.68 -2.13
C ASN A 60 9.94 13.77 -0.60
N GLN A 61 10.10 12.62 0.05
CA GLN A 61 10.20 12.51 1.49
C GLN A 61 11.26 11.46 1.85
N SER A 62 12.15 11.80 2.77
CA SER A 62 13.13 10.83 3.28
C SER A 62 12.46 9.76 4.14
N LEU A 63 13.10 8.59 4.24
CA LEU A 63 12.64 7.50 5.12
C LEU A 63 12.52 7.94 6.59
N ALA A 64 13.38 8.86 7.03
CA ALA A 64 13.34 9.44 8.38
C ALA A 64 12.12 10.36 8.59
N GLU A 65 11.78 11.18 7.59
CA GLU A 65 10.56 11.99 7.61
C GLU A 65 9.31 11.13 7.57
N PHE A 66 9.31 10.06 6.76
CA PHE A 66 8.22 9.10 6.70
C PHE A 66 8.05 8.39 8.05
N GLY A 67 9.15 8.01 8.71
CA GLY A 67 9.10 7.44 10.05
C GLY A 67 8.45 8.37 11.08
N ARG A 68 8.75 9.68 11.04
CA ARG A 68 8.09 10.67 11.91
C ARG A 68 6.61 10.87 11.57
N TYR A 69 6.25 10.79 10.29
CA TYR A 69 4.86 10.80 9.86
C TYR A 69 4.10 9.61 10.45
N LEU A 70 4.65 8.39 10.31
CA LEU A 70 4.07 7.18 10.87
C LEU A 70 3.94 7.26 12.40
N ASP A 71 4.90 7.85 13.10
CA ASP A 71 4.80 8.01 14.55
C ASP A 71 3.56 8.80 14.96
N ARG A 72 3.31 9.95 14.30
CA ARG A 72 2.15 10.80 14.58
C ARG A 72 0.86 10.13 14.17
N MET A 73 0.86 9.48 13.02
CA MET A 73 -0.27 8.74 12.49
C MET A 73 -0.66 7.61 13.45
N LEU A 74 0.27 6.75 13.88
CA LEU A 74 0.01 5.66 14.81
C LEU A 74 -0.50 6.15 16.17
N ASP A 75 -0.04 7.30 16.65
CA ASP A 75 -0.55 7.90 17.89
C ASP A 75 -1.98 8.44 17.75
N LYS A 76 -2.30 9.05 16.60
CA LYS A 76 -3.65 9.52 16.26
C LYS A 76 -4.62 8.34 16.09
N GLN A 77 -4.12 7.25 15.51
CA GLN A 77 -4.92 6.09 15.14
C GLN A 77 -5.16 5.15 16.32
N PHE A 78 -4.12 4.72 17.01
CA PHE A 78 -4.25 3.69 18.03
C PHE A 78 -4.23 4.32 19.43
N PRO A 79 -5.36 4.27 20.18
CA PRO A 79 -5.41 4.79 21.54
C PRO A 79 -4.32 4.15 22.40
N GLU A 80 -3.75 4.92 23.32
CA GLU A 80 -2.65 4.45 24.17
C GLU A 80 -2.96 3.14 24.90
N LYS A 81 -4.22 2.99 25.38
CA LYS A 81 -4.69 1.76 26.03
C LYS A 81 -4.59 0.55 25.10
N LEU A 82 -4.94 0.69 23.83
CA LEU A 82 -4.82 -0.39 22.85
C LEU A 82 -3.34 -0.69 22.59
N ARG A 83 -2.52 0.33 22.34
CA ARG A 83 -1.08 0.16 22.08
C ARG A 83 -0.35 -0.56 23.22
N LYS A 84 -0.65 -0.20 24.47
CA LYS A 84 -0.06 -0.82 25.68
C LYS A 84 -0.49 -2.27 25.93
N ASN A 85 -1.67 -2.66 25.42
CA ASN A 85 -2.23 -3.99 25.69
C ASN A 85 -2.23 -4.91 24.45
N TYR A 86 -1.85 -4.41 23.27
CA TYR A 86 -1.91 -5.14 22.01
C TYR A 86 -1.25 -6.53 22.10
N GLY A 87 0.01 -6.60 22.56
CA GLY A 87 0.73 -7.87 22.70
C GLY A 87 0.03 -8.88 23.61
N LYS A 88 -0.56 -8.42 24.72
CA LYS A 88 -1.34 -9.27 25.63
C LYS A 88 -2.63 -9.75 24.99
N ILE A 89 -3.32 -8.87 24.25
CA ILE A 89 -4.58 -9.17 23.56
C ILE A 89 -4.34 -10.28 22.53
N VAL A 90 -3.39 -10.08 21.61
CA VAL A 90 -3.13 -11.05 20.52
C VAL A 90 -2.64 -12.40 21.04
N LYS A 91 -1.89 -12.43 22.15
CA LYS A 91 -1.50 -13.69 22.80
C LYS A 91 -2.67 -14.38 23.49
N LYS A 92 -3.47 -13.64 24.27
CA LYS A 92 -4.64 -14.21 24.98
C LYS A 92 -5.71 -14.74 24.04
N LEU A 93 -5.92 -14.07 22.90
CA LEU A 93 -6.84 -14.52 21.86
C LEU A 93 -6.27 -15.68 21.03
N GLY A 94 -5.02 -16.09 21.24
CA GLY A 94 -4.38 -17.18 20.50
C GLY A 94 -3.96 -16.82 19.06
N LEU A 95 -4.07 -15.53 18.67
CA LEU A 95 -3.67 -15.03 17.36
C LEU A 95 -2.15 -15.03 17.18
N TYR A 96 -1.38 -14.97 18.27
CA TYR A 96 0.07 -15.01 18.24
C TYR A 96 0.66 -15.93 19.31
N ARG A 97 1.51 -16.87 18.87
CA ARG A 97 2.19 -17.85 19.74
C ARG A 97 3.66 -17.52 20.03
N GLY A 98 4.20 -16.43 19.48
CA GLY A 98 5.59 -16.03 19.70
C GLY A 98 5.84 -15.28 21.02
N PRO A 99 7.02 -14.66 21.17
CA PRO A 99 7.34 -13.75 22.28
C PRO A 99 6.28 -12.65 22.44
N GLU A 100 6.06 -12.10 23.62
CA GLU A 100 5.09 -11.00 23.74
C GLU A 100 5.54 -9.77 22.94
N ILE A 101 4.63 -9.17 22.17
CA ILE A 101 4.87 -7.91 21.46
C ILE A 101 4.84 -6.80 22.51
N THR A 102 6.01 -6.37 22.95
CA THR A 102 6.16 -5.34 24.00
C THR A 102 6.01 -3.92 23.47
N ASP A 103 6.32 -3.69 22.18
CA ASP A 103 6.18 -2.39 21.51
C ASP A 103 5.42 -2.53 20.19
N PHE A 104 4.10 -2.35 20.27
CA PHE A 104 3.23 -2.35 19.09
C PHE A 104 3.57 -1.22 18.12
N LYS A 105 3.94 -0.03 18.62
CA LYS A 105 4.17 1.13 17.76
C LYS A 105 5.43 0.92 16.92
N ALA A 106 6.50 0.43 17.54
CA ALA A 106 7.72 0.09 16.81
C ALA A 106 7.48 -1.03 15.79
N LEU A 107 6.69 -2.05 16.14
CA LEU A 107 6.33 -3.12 15.21
C LEU A 107 5.52 -2.59 14.01
N ALA A 108 4.43 -1.87 14.26
CA ALA A 108 3.59 -1.31 13.20
C ALA A 108 4.38 -0.35 12.30
N LYS A 109 5.21 0.51 12.89
CA LYS A 109 6.09 1.41 12.15
C LYS A 109 7.08 0.64 11.28
N MET A 110 7.76 -0.37 11.82
CA MET A 110 8.69 -1.22 11.07
C MET A 110 8.01 -1.84 9.85
N VAL A 111 6.85 -2.46 10.07
CA VAL A 111 6.02 -3.09 9.03
C VAL A 111 5.68 -2.10 7.92
N MET A 112 5.22 -0.91 8.27
CA MET A 112 4.82 0.11 7.30
C MET A 112 6.02 0.72 6.57
N GLN A 113 7.13 0.97 7.27
CA GLN A 113 8.36 1.50 6.67
C GLN A 113 9.02 0.52 5.70
N SER A 114 8.98 -0.79 5.97
CA SER A 114 9.57 -1.78 5.07
C SER A 114 8.84 -1.90 3.73
N GLN A 115 7.64 -1.30 3.62
CA GLN A 115 6.77 -1.44 2.46
C GLN A 115 6.60 -0.13 1.66
N ALA A 116 7.00 1.02 2.20
CA ALA A 116 6.65 2.29 1.58
C ALA A 116 7.65 2.72 0.50
N ALA A 117 7.26 2.57 -0.77
CA ALA A 117 7.94 3.22 -1.88
C ALA A 117 7.36 4.59 -2.21
N ALA A 118 6.04 4.71 -2.17
CA ALA A 118 5.30 5.95 -2.27
C ALA A 118 3.94 5.80 -1.57
N TYR A 119 3.27 6.92 -1.28
CA TYR A 119 1.91 6.92 -0.75
C TYR A 119 1.17 8.21 -1.12
N TYR A 120 -0.16 8.14 -1.25
CA TYR A 120 -1.01 9.33 -1.34
C TYR A 120 -1.63 9.67 0.03
N ASP A 121 -1.52 10.93 0.42
CA ASP A 121 -2.13 11.45 1.64
C ASP A 121 -3.38 12.29 1.31
N PRO A 122 -4.59 11.82 1.61
CA PRO A 122 -5.82 12.57 1.38
C PRO A 122 -6.01 13.76 2.32
N GLU A 123 -5.27 13.86 3.44
CA GLU A 123 -5.31 15.04 4.33
C GLU A 123 -4.54 16.21 3.71
N THR A 124 -3.36 15.95 3.13
CA THR A 124 -2.53 16.97 2.50
C THR A 124 -2.68 17.04 0.97
N LYS A 125 -3.52 16.17 0.40
CA LYS A 125 -3.78 16.03 -1.05
C LYS A 125 -2.48 15.85 -1.86
N THR A 126 -1.54 15.12 -1.29
CA THR A 126 -0.15 15.04 -1.78
C THR A 126 0.26 13.58 -2.01
N PHE A 127 0.83 13.32 -3.18
CA PHE A 127 1.56 12.11 -3.50
C PHE A 127 3.01 12.24 -3.03
N TYR A 128 3.42 11.35 -2.13
CA TYR A 128 4.75 11.32 -1.52
C TYR A 128 5.59 10.19 -2.09
N VAL A 129 6.79 10.49 -2.56
CA VAL A 129 7.79 9.51 -3.00
C VAL A 129 8.79 9.31 -1.87
N VAL A 130 8.93 8.07 -1.39
CA VAL A 130 9.77 7.70 -0.24
C VAL A 130 11.02 6.94 -0.67
N MET A 131 10.87 5.94 -1.53
CA MET A 131 11.97 5.13 -2.07
C MET A 131 11.91 5.10 -3.59
N GLN A 132 13.03 5.40 -4.25
CA GLN A 132 13.13 5.40 -5.71
C GLN A 132 13.97 4.24 -6.25
N ASN A 133 14.56 3.44 -5.37
CA ASN A 133 15.54 2.40 -5.72
C ASN A 133 14.88 1.04 -6.02
N LEU A 134 13.61 1.02 -6.39
CA LEU A 134 12.91 -0.18 -6.83
C LEU A 134 13.09 -0.38 -8.34
N PRO A 135 12.92 -1.62 -8.86
CA PRO A 135 12.80 -1.83 -10.29
C PRO A 135 11.75 -0.91 -10.90
N ALA A 136 12.05 -0.39 -12.09
CA ALA A 136 11.23 0.61 -12.74
C ALA A 136 9.75 0.18 -12.85
N GLN A 137 9.46 -1.07 -13.24
CA GLN A 137 8.06 -1.51 -13.37
C GLN A 137 7.36 -1.57 -12.01
N THR A 138 8.01 -2.06 -10.96
CA THR A 138 7.45 -2.11 -9.60
C THR A 138 7.18 -0.70 -9.08
N LEU A 139 8.14 0.21 -9.23
CA LEU A 139 7.97 1.60 -8.82
C LEU A 139 6.81 2.28 -9.55
N GLN A 140 6.71 2.07 -10.87
CA GLN A 140 5.66 2.66 -11.68
C GLN A 140 4.27 2.10 -11.34
N ALA A 141 4.17 0.81 -11.02
CA ALA A 141 2.92 0.22 -10.55
C ALA A 141 2.49 0.84 -9.21
N VAL A 142 3.41 1.01 -8.25
CA VAL A 142 3.11 1.73 -7.00
C VAL A 142 2.65 3.15 -7.30
N TYR A 143 3.32 3.86 -8.20
CA TYR A 143 2.91 5.22 -8.57
C TYR A 143 1.52 5.22 -9.22
N ALA A 144 1.20 4.23 -10.05
CA ALA A 144 -0.13 4.09 -10.65
C ALA A 144 -1.22 3.89 -9.59
N HIS A 145 -0.97 3.06 -8.57
CA HIS A 145 -1.88 2.87 -7.43
C HIS A 145 -2.11 4.18 -6.67
N GLU A 146 -1.03 4.82 -6.22
CA GLU A 146 -1.11 5.99 -5.36
C GLU A 146 -1.61 7.24 -6.10
N LEU A 147 -1.22 7.45 -7.35
CA LEU A 147 -1.77 8.54 -8.18
C LEU A 147 -3.26 8.30 -8.46
N TYR A 148 -3.70 7.05 -8.54
CA TYR A 148 -5.10 6.73 -8.67
C TYR A 148 -5.90 7.10 -7.41
N HIS A 149 -5.35 6.94 -6.21
CA HIS A 149 -5.97 7.52 -5.00
C HIS A 149 -6.13 9.04 -5.12
N GLY A 150 -5.16 9.73 -5.71
CA GLY A 150 -5.29 11.15 -6.03
C GLY A 150 -6.45 11.45 -6.99
N LEU A 151 -6.73 10.57 -7.96
CA LEU A 151 -7.89 10.69 -8.84
C LEU A 151 -9.19 10.41 -8.08
N GLN A 152 -9.24 9.31 -7.32
CA GLN A 152 -10.41 8.94 -6.51
C GLN A 152 -10.80 10.06 -5.54
N ASP A 153 -9.83 10.64 -4.84
CA ASP A 153 -10.06 11.70 -3.85
C ASP A 153 -10.67 12.97 -4.47
N GLN A 154 -10.26 13.34 -5.68
CA GLN A 154 -10.85 14.48 -6.39
C GLN A 154 -12.32 14.30 -6.75
N TYR A 155 -12.81 13.05 -6.85
CA TYR A 155 -14.20 12.75 -7.19
C TYR A 155 -15.05 12.38 -5.97
N PHE A 156 -14.47 11.76 -4.95
CA PHE A 156 -15.22 11.12 -3.88
C PHE A 156 -14.86 11.61 -2.48
N ASP A 157 -13.85 12.49 -2.34
CA ASP A 157 -13.32 12.97 -1.06
C ASP A 157 -13.04 11.80 -0.11
N LEU A 158 -11.87 11.16 -0.29
CA LEU A 158 -11.51 9.94 0.45
C LEU A 158 -11.48 10.19 1.95
N GLN A 159 -11.13 11.41 2.37
CA GLN A 159 -11.15 11.78 3.77
C GLN A 159 -12.58 11.66 4.31
N HIS A 160 -13.56 12.27 3.64
CA HIS A 160 -14.96 12.19 4.06
C HIS A 160 -15.57 10.79 3.88
N TYR A 161 -15.26 10.11 2.76
CA TYR A 161 -15.83 8.81 2.45
C TYR A 161 -15.41 7.75 3.46
N VAL A 162 -14.12 7.64 3.77
CA VAL A 162 -13.64 6.57 4.65
C VAL A 162 -13.72 6.97 6.13
N LEU A 163 -13.44 8.21 6.51
CA LEU A 163 -13.53 8.62 7.93
C LEU A 163 -14.96 8.90 8.39
N ALA A 164 -15.91 8.98 7.44
CA ALA A 164 -17.25 9.51 7.62
C ALA A 164 -17.24 11.00 8.08
N PRO A 165 -18.30 11.78 7.82
CA PRO A 165 -18.41 13.10 8.41
C PRO A 165 -18.37 12.99 9.94
N ARG A 166 -17.76 13.98 10.61
CA ARG A 166 -17.73 14.05 12.09
C ARG A 166 -19.16 13.86 12.64
N GLY A 167 -19.42 12.72 13.27
CA GLY A 167 -20.73 12.38 13.87
C GLY A 167 -21.48 11.23 13.19
N ALA A 168 -21.01 10.70 12.06
CA ALA A 168 -21.52 9.44 11.53
C ALA A 168 -20.94 8.27 12.35
N ASN A 169 -21.81 7.53 13.03
CA ASN A 169 -21.46 6.32 13.76
C ASN A 169 -21.44 5.13 12.77
N LEU A 170 -20.38 5.03 11.96
CA LEU A 170 -20.16 3.81 11.19
C LEU A 170 -19.62 2.72 12.10
N SER A 171 -20.04 1.47 11.86
CA SER A 171 -19.41 0.29 12.46
C SER A 171 -18.04 0.03 11.83
N ASP A 172 -17.22 -0.79 12.50
CA ASP A 172 -15.93 -1.22 11.95
C ASP A 172 -16.11 -1.99 10.62
N ASP A 173 -17.19 -2.76 10.47
CA ASP A 173 -17.51 -3.47 9.22
C ASP A 173 -17.84 -2.50 8.07
N GLU A 174 -18.58 -1.42 8.35
CA GLU A 174 -18.90 -0.39 7.36
C GLU A 174 -17.65 0.38 6.93
N LEU A 175 -16.76 0.70 7.87
CA LEU A 175 -15.47 1.32 7.57
C LEU A 175 -14.61 0.40 6.72
N MET A 176 -14.54 -0.88 7.08
CA MET A 176 -13.79 -1.89 6.34
C MET A 176 -14.33 -2.08 4.92
N ALA A 177 -15.66 -2.15 4.75
CA ALA A 177 -16.28 -2.27 3.43
C ALA A 177 -15.96 -1.06 2.54
N ARG A 178 -16.00 0.16 3.08
CA ARG A 178 -15.62 1.37 2.36
C ARG A 178 -14.14 1.35 1.96
N GLN A 179 -13.26 0.95 2.87
CA GLN A 179 -11.84 0.82 2.59
C GLN A 179 -11.57 -0.22 1.50
N ALA A 180 -12.23 -1.37 1.55
CA ALA A 180 -12.11 -2.43 0.55
C ALA A 180 -12.47 -1.93 -0.87
N VAL A 181 -13.48 -1.06 -1.00
CA VAL A 181 -13.82 -0.44 -2.29
C VAL A 181 -12.70 0.49 -2.78
N VAL A 182 -12.15 1.33 -1.91
CA VAL A 182 -11.10 2.30 -2.27
C VAL A 182 -9.82 1.58 -2.72
N GLU A 183 -9.34 0.64 -1.90
CA GLU A 183 -8.11 -0.11 -2.16
C GLU A 183 -8.27 -1.13 -3.29
N GLY A 184 -9.43 -1.78 -3.37
CA GLY A 184 -9.74 -2.76 -4.41
C GLY A 184 -9.81 -2.12 -5.79
N GLU A 185 -10.43 -0.95 -5.92
CA GLU A 185 -10.46 -0.24 -7.20
C GLU A 185 -9.06 0.27 -7.61
N ALA A 186 -8.28 0.80 -6.66
CA ALA A 186 -6.91 1.22 -6.93
C ALA A 186 -6.02 0.06 -7.40
N THR A 187 -6.13 -1.09 -6.71
CA THR A 187 -5.49 -2.35 -7.08
C THR A 187 -5.91 -2.83 -8.46
N PHE A 188 -7.21 -2.80 -8.78
CA PHE A 188 -7.73 -3.19 -10.08
C PHE A 188 -7.12 -2.32 -11.18
N ILE A 189 -7.12 -1.00 -11.01
CA ILE A 189 -6.60 -0.05 -11.98
C ILE A 189 -5.09 -0.20 -12.15
N MET A 190 -4.34 -0.34 -11.06
CA MET A 190 -2.91 -0.64 -11.08
C MET A 190 -2.61 -1.93 -11.86
N THR A 191 -3.38 -2.99 -11.63
CA THR A 191 -3.20 -4.28 -12.30
C THR A 191 -3.48 -4.15 -13.80
N ALA A 192 -4.61 -3.53 -14.16
CA ALA A 192 -4.95 -3.25 -15.56
C ALA A 192 -3.90 -2.38 -16.26
N TRP A 193 -3.39 -1.35 -15.57
CA TRP A 193 -2.32 -0.48 -16.06
C TRP A 193 -1.03 -1.28 -16.30
N SER A 194 -0.62 -2.10 -15.33
CA SER A 194 0.61 -2.91 -15.41
C SER A 194 0.55 -3.90 -16.56
N LEU A 195 -0.56 -4.63 -16.71
CA LEU A 195 -0.76 -5.57 -17.81
C LEU A 195 -0.80 -4.85 -19.16
N ARG A 196 -1.44 -3.68 -19.24
CA ARG A 196 -1.44 -2.87 -20.47
C ARG A 196 -0.04 -2.42 -20.86
N LYS A 197 0.81 -2.03 -19.89
CA LYS A 197 2.21 -1.70 -20.16
C LYS A 197 3.03 -2.91 -20.59
N MET A 198 2.74 -4.09 -20.04
CA MET A 198 3.41 -5.33 -20.39
C MET A 198 3.06 -5.81 -21.81
N PHE A 199 1.77 -5.80 -22.18
CA PHE A 199 1.30 -6.31 -23.47
C PHE A 199 1.20 -5.25 -24.57
N GLY A 200 1.34 -3.96 -24.24
CA GLY A 200 1.20 -2.84 -25.17
C GLY A 200 -0.24 -2.50 -25.56
N ASN A 201 -1.23 -3.32 -25.17
CA ASN A 201 -2.65 -3.17 -25.49
C ASN A 201 -3.54 -3.46 -24.27
N LYS A 202 -4.85 -3.17 -24.35
CA LYS A 202 -5.79 -3.55 -23.28
C LYS A 202 -5.69 -5.07 -23.06
N PRO A 203 -5.48 -5.55 -21.81
CA PRO A 203 -5.48 -6.98 -21.54
C PRO A 203 -6.86 -7.57 -21.84
N ALA A 204 -6.89 -8.84 -22.27
CA ALA A 204 -8.14 -9.59 -22.34
C ALA A 204 -8.76 -9.71 -20.95
N ASP A 205 -10.09 -9.67 -20.86
CA ASP A 205 -10.78 -9.65 -19.56
C ASP A 205 -10.45 -10.92 -18.73
N SER A 206 -10.24 -12.08 -19.37
CA SER A 206 -9.81 -13.31 -18.71
C SER A 206 -8.41 -13.24 -18.09
N ILE A 207 -7.48 -12.52 -18.73
CA ILE A 207 -6.12 -12.32 -18.19
C ILE A 207 -6.19 -11.39 -16.98
N LEU A 208 -6.99 -10.33 -17.08
CA LEU A 208 -7.18 -9.39 -15.99
C LEU A 208 -7.84 -10.07 -14.79
N GLU A 209 -8.89 -10.86 -15.02
CA GLU A 209 -9.57 -11.65 -13.99
C GLU A 209 -8.63 -12.65 -13.32
N MET A 210 -7.83 -13.39 -14.11
CA MET A 210 -6.82 -14.29 -13.57
C MET A 210 -5.81 -13.53 -12.69
N ALA A 211 -5.32 -12.38 -13.14
CA ALA A 211 -4.33 -11.59 -12.40
C ALA A 211 -4.89 -11.02 -11.08
N ILE A 212 -6.16 -10.62 -11.05
CA ILE A 212 -6.83 -10.09 -9.85
C ILE A 212 -7.16 -11.21 -8.85
N ASN A 213 -7.60 -12.38 -9.36
CA ASN A 213 -8.03 -13.48 -8.51
C ASN A 213 -6.86 -14.34 -8.03
N ALA A 214 -5.72 -14.37 -8.73
CA ALA A 214 -4.56 -15.17 -8.34
C ALA A 214 -4.07 -14.90 -6.90
N PRO A 215 -3.92 -13.64 -6.43
CA PRO A 215 -3.59 -13.35 -5.03
C PRO A 215 -4.59 -13.94 -4.03
N ALA A 216 -5.88 -13.88 -4.33
CA ALA A 216 -6.95 -14.36 -3.44
C ALA A 216 -6.97 -15.89 -3.28
N GLN A 217 -6.26 -16.62 -4.14
CA GLN A 217 -6.13 -18.08 -4.05
C GLN A 217 -4.87 -18.52 -3.29
N MET A 218 -4.01 -17.58 -2.87
CA MET A 218 -2.77 -17.90 -2.18
C MET A 218 -2.94 -17.86 -0.66
N ASP A 219 -2.39 -18.86 0.04
CA ASP A 219 -2.26 -18.77 1.48
C ASP A 219 -1.07 -17.88 1.90
N ALA A 220 -1.02 -17.50 3.19
CA ALA A 220 0.02 -16.65 3.74
C ALA A 220 1.45 -17.19 3.54
N THR A 221 1.61 -18.51 3.52
CA THR A 221 2.91 -19.15 3.31
C THR A 221 3.35 -18.99 1.86
N GLN A 222 2.45 -19.26 0.92
CA GLN A 222 2.68 -19.09 -0.51
C GLN A 222 3.01 -17.63 -0.86
N LEU A 223 2.24 -16.68 -0.30
CA LEU A 223 2.48 -15.25 -0.45
C LEU A 223 3.85 -14.86 0.08
N MET A 224 4.23 -15.31 1.28
CA MET A 224 5.53 -15.00 1.87
C MET A 224 6.69 -15.53 1.03
N GLU A 225 6.60 -16.78 0.57
CA GLU A 225 7.66 -17.37 -0.26
C GLU A 225 7.80 -16.67 -1.61
N MET A 226 6.71 -16.14 -2.15
CA MET A 226 6.75 -15.31 -3.35
C MET A 226 7.31 -13.91 -3.07
N VAL A 227 6.92 -13.26 -1.96
CA VAL A 227 7.50 -11.99 -1.51
C VAL A 227 9.01 -12.13 -1.35
N LYS A 228 9.49 -13.18 -0.69
CA LYS A 228 10.92 -13.47 -0.56
C LYS A 228 11.58 -13.67 -1.92
N ARG A 229 11.01 -14.52 -2.77
CA ARG A 229 11.57 -14.80 -4.11
C ARG A 229 11.71 -13.53 -4.95
N ASN A 230 10.75 -12.61 -4.84
CA ASN A 230 10.74 -11.40 -5.65
C ASN A 230 11.47 -10.22 -4.98
N ALA A 231 11.58 -10.16 -3.65
CA ALA A 231 12.28 -9.09 -2.93
C ALA A 231 13.80 -9.33 -2.81
N LEU A 232 14.26 -10.58 -2.64
CA LEU A 232 15.68 -10.89 -2.44
C LEU A 232 16.58 -10.46 -3.61
N PRO A 233 16.22 -10.71 -4.88
CA PRO A 233 17.01 -10.30 -6.04
C PRO A 233 17.05 -8.77 -6.24
N LEU A 234 16.07 -8.07 -5.66
CA LEU A 234 15.91 -6.62 -5.79
C LEU A 234 16.59 -5.84 -4.66
N ALA A 235 16.97 -6.50 -3.57
CA ALA A 235 17.61 -5.89 -2.41
C ALA A 235 19.10 -5.55 -2.67
N GLN A 236 19.33 -4.65 -3.62
CA GLN A 236 20.66 -4.21 -4.03
C GLN A 236 21.21 -3.11 -3.10
N SER A 237 20.34 -2.32 -2.46
CA SER A 237 20.72 -1.27 -1.51
C SER A 237 20.65 -1.76 -0.05
N ALA A 238 21.38 -1.07 0.85
CA ALA A 238 21.37 -1.39 2.28
C ALA A 238 19.96 -1.22 2.89
N GLU A 239 19.20 -0.22 2.44
CA GLU A 239 17.83 0.05 2.86
C GLU A 239 16.90 -1.09 2.50
N MET A 240 17.02 -1.66 1.29
CA MET A 240 16.20 -2.78 0.85
C MET A 240 16.55 -4.08 1.58
N LYS A 241 17.84 -4.32 1.86
CA LYS A 241 18.26 -5.46 2.70
C LYS A 241 17.69 -5.36 4.12
N ASN A 242 17.70 -4.16 4.69
CA ASN A 242 17.11 -3.91 6.00
C ASN A 242 15.58 -4.08 5.99
N ALA A 243 14.90 -3.65 4.92
CA ALA A 243 13.46 -3.88 4.73
C ALA A 243 13.14 -5.39 4.61
N ALA A 244 13.91 -6.15 3.82
CA ALA A 244 13.73 -7.60 3.70
C ALA A 244 13.95 -8.32 5.04
N ALA A 245 15.00 -7.96 5.78
CA ALA A 245 15.25 -8.51 7.11
C ALA A 245 14.18 -8.10 8.15
N ALA A 246 13.52 -6.95 7.94
CA ALA A 246 12.39 -6.53 8.76
C ALA A 246 11.14 -7.37 8.47
N LEU A 247 10.87 -7.73 7.21
CA LEU A 247 9.75 -8.60 6.82
C LEU A 247 9.80 -9.96 7.53
N GLU A 248 10.98 -10.54 7.70
CA GLU A 248 11.16 -11.81 8.43
C GLU A 248 10.81 -11.72 9.92
N LYS A 249 10.84 -10.52 10.49
CA LYS A 249 10.51 -10.26 11.90
C LYS A 249 9.03 -9.97 12.12
N ILE A 250 8.25 -9.80 11.06
CA ILE A 250 6.81 -9.53 11.16
C ILE A 250 6.10 -10.84 11.54
N PRO A 251 5.31 -10.84 12.64
CA PRO A 251 4.45 -11.97 12.96
C PRO A 251 3.53 -12.36 11.80
N ARG A 252 3.40 -13.66 11.49
CA ARG A 252 2.62 -14.17 10.35
C ARG A 252 1.17 -13.69 10.33
N PHE A 253 0.50 -13.66 11.49
CA PHE A 253 -0.88 -13.20 11.59
C PHE A 253 -1.05 -11.72 11.20
N LEU A 254 -0.01 -10.90 11.37
CA LEU A 254 -0.03 -9.53 10.87
C LEU A 254 0.10 -9.52 9.36
N LEU A 255 0.95 -10.36 8.79
CA LEU A 255 1.09 -10.48 7.34
C LEU A 255 -0.21 -10.94 6.67
N GLU A 256 -0.93 -11.91 7.24
CA GLU A 256 -2.26 -12.31 6.76
C GLU A 256 -3.22 -11.11 6.65
N THR A 257 -3.31 -10.31 7.70
CA THR A 257 -4.14 -9.09 7.70
C THR A 257 -3.64 -8.00 6.74
N LEU A 258 -2.34 -7.96 6.43
CA LEU A 258 -1.77 -7.00 5.49
C LEU A 258 -2.02 -7.38 4.02
N VAL A 259 -2.29 -8.67 3.76
CA VAL A 259 -2.45 -9.20 2.39
C VAL A 259 -3.90 -9.57 2.07
N GLY A 260 -4.81 -9.46 3.04
CA GLY A 260 -6.24 -9.70 2.84
C GLY A 260 -6.61 -11.19 2.78
N ALA A 261 -5.82 -12.05 3.44
CA ALA A 261 -6.13 -13.47 3.64
C ALA A 261 -6.92 -13.70 4.94
#